data_AF-F5RH12-F1
#
_entry.id   AF-F5RH12-F1
#
_cell.length_a   1.000
_cell.length_b   1.000
_cell.length_c   1.000
_cell.angle_alpha   90.00
_cell.angle_beta   90.00
_cell.angle_gamma   90.00
#
_symmetry.space_group_name_H-M   'P 1'
#
loop_
_entity.id
_entity.type
_entity.pdbx_description
1 polymer ?
#
loop_
_entity_poly.entity_id
_entity_poly.type
_entity_poly.pdbx_seq_one_letter_code
_entity_poly.pdbx_strand_id
1 'polypeptide(L)'
;MDQSKSKKPLDPLLEKRIARMFGRDRAMSLGMLVGLWFALGYVYFAVPHGFLGTPVGMVLTVAGALVLIFNTASVFAMLRHYDEDRDHIYGIDIYHLDQHRARARKAALRPAHVDV
;
A
#
# COMPACT_ATOMS: atom_id res chain seq x y z
N MET A 1 -25.57 7.27 -21.74
CA MET A 1 -24.46 8.23 -21.85
C MET A 1 -23.16 7.45 -21.69
N ASP A 2 -22.59 7.06 -22.83
CA ASP A 2 -21.34 6.30 -22.92
C ASP A 2 -20.17 7.19 -22.51
N GLN A 3 -19.57 6.89 -21.37
CA GLN A 3 -18.37 7.56 -20.85
C GLN A 3 -17.11 6.86 -21.38
N SER A 4 -16.99 6.62 -22.69
CA SER A 4 -15.73 6.16 -23.31
C SER A 4 -14.66 7.28 -23.35
N LYS A 5 -14.71 8.20 -22.39
CA LYS A 5 -13.90 9.40 -22.26
C LYS A 5 -12.41 9.07 -22.39
N SER A 6 -11.88 9.40 -23.56
CA SER A 6 -10.53 9.92 -23.81
C SER A 6 -9.50 9.52 -22.74
N LYS A 7 -8.94 8.31 -22.87
CA LYS A 7 -7.63 8.00 -22.29
C LYS A 7 -6.59 8.83 -23.03
N LYS A 8 -6.43 10.09 -22.64
CA LYS A 8 -5.25 10.87 -23.03
C LYS A 8 -4.05 10.10 -22.45
N PRO A 9 -3.06 9.69 -23.25
CA PRO A 9 -1.92 8.95 -22.73
C PRO A 9 -1.28 9.79 -21.62
N LEU A 10 -1.16 9.20 -20.43
CA LEU A 10 -0.51 9.82 -19.29
C LEU A 10 0.92 10.16 -19.70
N ASP A 11 1.42 11.31 -19.26
CA ASP A 11 2.82 11.68 -19.50
C ASP A 11 3.73 10.55 -18.96
N PRO A 12 4.68 10.01 -19.73
CA PRO A 12 5.52 8.90 -19.29
C PRO A 12 6.29 9.16 -17.99
N LEU A 13 6.51 10.43 -17.62
CA LEU A 13 7.09 10.80 -16.32
C LEU A 13 6.11 10.66 -15.15
N LEU A 14 4.82 10.91 -15.39
CA LEU A 14 3.74 10.77 -14.44
C LEU A 14 3.51 9.29 -14.09
N GLU A 15 3.44 8.44 -15.11
CA GLU A 15 3.29 6.99 -14.96
C GLU A 15 4.44 6.37 -14.15
N LYS A 16 5.69 6.79 -14.41
CA LYS A 16 6.86 6.36 -13.63
C LYS A 16 6.77 6.72 -12.14
N ARG A 17 6.20 7.88 -11.81
CA ARG A 17 6.07 8.32 -10.39
C ARG A 17 4.98 7.53 -9.68
N ILE A 18 3.84 7.30 -10.33
CA ILE A 18 2.76 6.44 -9.82
C ILE A 18 3.31 5.04 -9.53
N ALA A 19 4.01 4.45 -10.49
CA ALA A 19 4.60 3.12 -10.36
C ALA A 19 5.61 3.04 -9.19
N ARG A 20 6.39 4.10 -8.94
CA ARG A 20 7.36 4.14 -7.84
C ARG A 20 6.68 4.22 -6.47
N MET A 21 5.67 5.07 -6.32
CA MET A 21 4.91 5.20 -5.08
C MET A 21 4.17 3.89 -4.77
N PHE A 22 3.51 3.34 -5.79
CA PHE A 22 2.85 2.03 -5.75
C PHE A 22 3.78 0.89 -5.36
N GLY A 23 4.96 0.81 -6.00
CA GLY A 23 5.94 -0.23 -5.71
C GLY A 23 6.41 -0.22 -4.25
N ARG A 24 6.49 0.96 -3.64
CA ARG A 24 6.89 1.10 -2.23
C ARG A 24 5.80 0.63 -1.26
N ASP A 25 4.55 1.02 -1.48
CA ASP A 25 3.44 0.64 -0.59
C ASP A 25 3.16 -0.87 -0.67
N ARG A 26 3.30 -1.44 -1.88
CA ARG A 26 3.30 -2.89 -2.09
C ARG A 26 4.46 -3.57 -1.36
N ALA A 27 5.67 -3.04 -1.46
CA ALA A 27 6.82 -3.61 -0.76
C ALA A 27 6.67 -3.56 0.76
N MET A 28 6.08 -2.48 1.30
CA MET A 28 5.87 -2.31 2.74
C MET A 28 4.83 -3.30 3.28
N SER A 29 3.69 -3.45 2.60
CA SER A 29 2.65 -4.42 3.00
C SER A 29 3.14 -5.87 2.91
N LEU A 30 3.88 -6.22 1.86
CA LEU A 30 4.53 -7.53 1.76
C LEU A 30 5.59 -7.73 2.85
N GLY A 31 6.38 -6.71 3.15
CA GLY A 31 7.38 -6.74 4.23
C GLY A 31 6.74 -6.99 5.60
N MET A 32 5.62 -6.32 5.90
CA MET A 32 4.86 -6.54 7.12
C MET A 32 4.30 -7.97 7.20
N LEU A 33 3.75 -8.49 6.10
CA LEU A 33 3.25 -9.87 6.03
C LEU A 33 4.37 -10.88 6.28
N VAL A 34 5.53 -10.70 5.65
CA VAL A 34 6.71 -11.55 5.87
C VAL A 34 7.18 -11.47 7.32
N GLY A 35 7.20 -10.26 7.91
CA GLY A 35 7.53 -10.07 9.33
C GLY A 35 6.58 -10.82 10.26
N LEU A 36 5.28 -10.80 9.99
CA LEU A 36 4.27 -11.55 10.73
C LEU A 36 4.52 -13.07 10.65
N TRP A 37 4.79 -13.59 9.45
CA TRP A 37 5.16 -14.99 9.24
C TRP A 37 6.37 -15.40 10.05
N PHE A 38 7.43 -14.58 10.05
CA PHE A 38 8.62 -14.86 10.85
C PHE A 38 8.36 -14.77 12.35
N ALA A 39 7.59 -13.79 12.82
CA ALA A 39 7.27 -13.66 14.23
C ALA A 39 6.48 -14.87 14.75
N LEU A 40 5.42 -15.27 14.07
CA LEU A 40 4.62 -16.43 14.46
C LEU A 40 5.36 -17.75 14.27
N GLY A 41 6.13 -17.88 13.18
CA GLY A 41 6.99 -19.05 12.95
C GLY A 41 8.04 -19.20 14.05
N TYR A 42 8.72 -18.11 14.42
CA TYR A 42 9.69 -18.11 15.52
C TYR A 42 9.04 -18.54 16.83
N VAL A 43 7.89 -17.97 17.19
CA VAL A 43 7.17 -18.35 18.42
C VAL A 43 6.82 -19.83 18.39
N TYR A 44 6.34 -20.35 17.26
CA TYR A 44 6.00 -21.77 17.12
C TYR A 44 7.20 -22.70 17.37
N PHE A 45 8.39 -22.33 16.88
CA PHE A 45 9.62 -23.10 17.10
C PHE A 45 10.23 -22.89 18.49
N ALA A 46 10.09 -21.70 19.09
CA ALA A 46 10.64 -21.38 20.39
C ALA A 46 9.87 -22.02 21.55
N VAL A 47 8.59 -22.37 21.32
CA VAL A 47 7.75 -23.05 22.30
C VAL A 47 8.25 -24.48 22.54
N PRO A 48 8.38 -24.94 23.81
CA PRO A 48 8.86 -26.29 24.13
C PRO A 48 8.03 -27.39 23.46
N HIS A 49 8.71 -28.42 22.96
CA HIS A 49 8.15 -29.47 22.10
C HIS A 49 7.06 -30.38 22.71
N GLY A 50 6.62 -30.15 23.95
CA GLY A 50 5.44 -30.82 24.55
C GLY A 50 4.21 -29.92 24.68
N PHE A 51 4.36 -28.60 24.60
CA PHE A 51 3.26 -27.66 24.86
C PHE A 51 2.22 -27.65 23.74
N LEU A 52 2.66 -27.79 22.48
CA LEU A 52 1.78 -27.74 21.31
C LEU A 52 0.79 -28.91 21.24
N GLY A 53 1.08 -30.03 21.92
CA GLY A 53 0.17 -31.17 22.04
C GLY A 53 -0.92 -31.00 23.09
N THR A 54 -0.86 -29.95 23.92
CA THR A 54 -1.92 -29.65 24.90
C THR A 54 -3.15 -29.03 24.22
N PRO A 55 -4.35 -29.09 24.82
CA PRO A 55 -5.53 -28.40 24.30
C PRO A 55 -5.29 -26.90 24.03
N VAL A 56 -4.55 -26.24 24.91
CA VAL A 56 -4.16 -24.82 24.75
C VAL A 56 -3.23 -24.65 23.55
N GLY A 57 -2.23 -25.53 23.41
CA GLY A 57 -1.31 -25.55 22.28
C GLY A 57 -2.01 -25.75 20.93
N MET A 58 -3.01 -26.64 20.87
CA MET A 58 -3.83 -26.85 19.68
C MET A 58 -4.63 -25.59 19.31
N VAL A 59 -5.30 -24.97 20.28
CA VAL A 59 -6.07 -23.73 20.05
C VAL A 59 -5.16 -22.61 19.55
N LEU A 60 -3.99 -22.41 20.18
CA LEU A 60 -3.01 -21.41 19.75
C LEU A 60 -2.46 -21.69 18.35
N THR A 61 -2.25 -22.96 18.01
CA THR A 61 -1.78 -23.36 16.68
C THR A 61 -2.82 -23.03 15.61
N VAL A 62 -4.09 -23.39 15.84
CA VAL A 62 -5.19 -23.09 14.91
C VAL A 62 -5.39 -21.59 14.80
N ALA A 63 -5.42 -20.86 15.91
CA ALA A 63 -5.57 -19.41 15.90
C ALA A 63 -4.42 -18.73 15.17
N GLY A 64 -3.18 -19.13 15.42
CA GLY A 64 -2.00 -18.62 14.72
C GLY A 64 -2.05 -18.90 13.22
N ALA A 65 -2.46 -20.10 12.82
CA ALA A 65 -2.65 -20.43 11.41
C ALA A 65 -3.74 -19.57 10.75
N LEU A 66 -4.87 -19.36 11.43
CA LEU A 66 -5.93 -18.48 10.95
C LEU A 66 -5.45 -17.03 10.79
N VAL A 67 -4.67 -16.52 11.74
CA VAL A 67 -4.06 -15.19 11.63
C VAL A 67 -3.19 -15.10 10.38
N LEU A 68 -2.32 -16.08 10.13
CA LEU A 68 -1.46 -16.10 8.94
C LEU A 68 -2.28 -16.17 7.64
N ILE A 69 -3.27 -17.07 7.58
CA ILE A 69 -4.11 -17.26 6.39
C ILE A 69 -4.90 -16.00 6.09
N PHE A 70 -5.63 -15.45 7.07
CA PHE A 70 -6.46 -14.27 6.85
C PHE A 70 -5.62 -13.04 6.53
N ASN A 71 -4.49 -12.84 7.21
CA ASN A 71 -3.64 -11.69 6.92
C ASN A 71 -3.02 -11.79 5.51
N THR A 72 -2.60 -12.99 5.10
CA THR A 72 -2.16 -13.25 3.73
C THR A 72 -3.28 -12.97 2.73
N ALA A 73 -4.49 -13.49 2.97
CA ALA A 73 -5.65 -13.26 2.10
C ALA A 73 -6.03 -11.79 1.99
N SER A 74 -6.00 -11.03 3.10
CA SER A 74 -6.27 -9.59 3.12
C SER A 74 -5.23 -8.81 2.31
N VAL A 75 -3.93 -9.11 2.47
CA VAL A 75 -2.87 -8.48 1.68
C VAL A 75 -3.03 -8.83 0.20
N PHE A 76 -3.32 -10.09 -0.14
CA PHE A 76 -3.57 -10.48 -1.52
C PHE A 76 -4.82 -9.81 -2.11
N ALA A 77 -5.90 -9.70 -1.34
CA ALA A 77 -7.12 -9.00 -1.76
C ALA A 77 -6.85 -7.51 -1.98
N MET A 78 -6.08 -6.88 -1.09
CA MET A 78 -5.59 -5.52 -1.27
C MET A 78 -4.78 -5.42 -2.57
N LEU A 79 -3.79 -6.29 -2.79
CA LEU A 79 -2.99 -6.24 -4.02
C LEU A 79 -3.81 -6.53 -5.29
N ARG A 80 -4.82 -7.40 -5.22
CA ARG A 80 -5.70 -7.75 -6.35
C ARG A 80 -6.62 -6.60 -6.73
N HIS A 81 -7.30 -6.01 -5.74
CA HIS A 81 -8.27 -4.95 -5.98
C HIS A 81 -7.58 -3.61 -6.34
N TYR A 82 -6.36 -3.40 -5.86
CA TYR A 82 -5.60 -2.18 -6.13
C TYR A 82 -5.02 -2.10 -7.54
N ASP A 83 -4.91 -3.22 -8.28
CA ASP A 83 -4.52 -3.19 -9.70
C ASP A 83 -5.70 -2.70 -10.59
N GLU A 84 -6.94 -2.88 -10.13
CA GLU A 84 -8.16 -2.39 -10.78
C GLU A 84 -8.38 -0.88 -10.50
N ASP A 85 -8.03 -0.38 -9.31
CA ASP A 85 -8.28 1.02 -8.88
C ASP A 85 -7.11 2.00 -9.09
N ARG A 86 -5.91 1.52 -9.46
CA ARG A 86 -4.68 2.34 -9.56
C ARG A 86 -4.82 3.53 -10.51
N ASP A 87 -5.47 3.33 -11.65
CA ASP A 87 -5.52 4.34 -12.71
C ASP A 87 -6.43 5.53 -12.37
N HIS A 88 -7.40 5.34 -11.45
CA HIS A 88 -8.34 6.40 -11.05
C HIS A 88 -7.83 7.22 -9.86
N ILE A 89 -7.34 6.55 -8.81
CA ILE A 89 -6.95 7.21 -7.55
C ILE A 89 -5.68 8.04 -7.75
N TYR A 90 -4.66 7.50 -8.41
CA TYR A 90 -3.38 8.18 -8.55
C TYR A 90 -3.38 9.33 -9.57
N GLY A 91 -4.31 9.32 -10.53
CA GLY A 91 -4.48 10.42 -11.46
C GLY A 91 -4.92 11.71 -10.75
N ILE A 92 -5.84 11.60 -9.79
CA ILE A 92 -6.37 12.74 -9.03
C ILE A 92 -5.34 13.26 -8.02
N ASP A 93 -4.66 12.37 -7.28
CA ASP A 93 -3.68 12.78 -6.27
C ASP A 93 -2.49 13.52 -6.88
N ILE A 94 -1.99 13.08 -8.05
CA ILE A 94 -0.89 13.78 -8.70
C ILE A 94 -1.35 15.11 -9.30
N TYR A 95 -2.57 15.18 -9.83
CA TYR A 95 -3.14 16.44 -10.28
C TYR A 95 -3.17 17.49 -9.15
N HIS A 96 -3.56 17.09 -7.93
CA HIS A 96 -3.58 17.98 -6.77
C HIS A 96 -2.16 18.37 -6.32
N LEU A 97 -1.24 17.41 -6.24
CA LEU A 97 0.17 17.68 -5.90
C LEU A 97 0.86 18.64 -6.89
N ASP A 98 0.57 18.50 -8.18
CA ASP A 98 1.09 19.40 -9.21
C ASP A 98 0.47 20.80 -9.09
N GLN A 99 -0.82 20.90 -8.74
CA GLN A 99 -1.42 22.19 -8.42
C GLN A 99 -0.76 22.87 -7.21
N HIS A 100 -0.50 22.12 -6.14
CA HIS A 100 0.19 22.66 -4.96
C HIS A 100 1.61 23.14 -5.30
N ARG A 101 2.36 22.36 -6.10
CA ARG A 101 3.69 22.79 -6.60
C ARG A 101 3.62 24.00 -7.52
N ALA A 102 2.64 24.07 -8.41
CA ALA A 102 2.46 25.22 -9.30
C ALA A 102 2.10 26.48 -8.51
N ARG A 103 1.25 26.37 -7.49
CA ARG A 103 0.93 27.47 -6.55
C ARG A 103 2.17 27.91 -5.77
N ALA A 104 2.94 26.97 -5.24
CA ALA A 104 4.18 27.28 -4.52
C ALA A 104 5.22 27.99 -5.41
N ARG A 105 5.39 27.55 -6.66
CA ARG A 105 6.24 28.24 -7.65
C ARG A 105 5.74 29.64 -7.97
N LYS A 106 4.43 29.82 -8.19
CA LYS A 106 3.84 31.14 -8.44
C LYS A 106 4.02 32.08 -7.23
N ALA A 107 3.89 31.57 -6.01
CA ALA A 107 4.15 32.34 -4.79
C ALA A 107 5.62 32.74 -4.66
N ALA A 108 6.56 31.84 -4.98
CA ALA A 108 7.99 32.13 -4.97
C ALA A 108 8.43 33.13 -6.05
N LEU A 109 7.71 33.17 -7.17
CA LEU A 109 7.91 34.13 -8.26
C LEU A 109 7.12 35.43 -8.07
N ARG A 110 6.29 35.55 -7.03
CA ARG A 110 5.54 36.77 -6.72
C ARG A 110 6.53 37.78 -6.12
N PRO A 111 6.87 38.88 -6.83
CA PRO A 111 7.83 39.84 -6.33
C PRO A 111 7.27 40.55 -5.08
N ALA A 112 8.09 40.71 -4.04
CA ALA A 112 7.74 41.16 -2.69
C ALA A 112 7.30 42.64 -2.58
N HIS A 113 6.74 43.23 -3.63
CA HIS A 113 6.51 44.68 -3.76
C HIS A 113 5.06 45.07 -4.07
N VAL A 114 4.09 44.19 -3.87
CA VAL A 114 2.66 44.53 -4.03
C VAL A 114 1.94 44.31 -2.71
N ASP A 115 2.24 45.18 -1.76
CA ASP A 115 1.39 45.54 -0.61
C ASP A 115 1.56 47.05 -0.40
N VAL A 116 0.79 47.86 -1.13
CA VAL A 116 0.50 49.28 -0.85
C VAL A 116 -1.00 49.49 -1.08
#